data_AF-A0A3A0G9P6-F1
#
_entry.id   AF-A0A3A0G9P6-F1
#
_cell.length_a   1.000
_cell.length_b   1.000
_cell.length_c   1.000
_cell.angle_alpha   90.00
_cell.angle_beta   90.00
_cell.angle_gamma   90.00
#
_symmetry.space_group_name_H-M   'P 1'
#
loop_
_entity.id
_entity.type
_entity.pdbx_description
1 polymer ?
#
loop_
_entity_poly.entity_id
_entity_poly.type
_entity_poly.pdbx_seq_one_letter_code
_entity_poly.pdbx_strand_id
1 'polypeptide(L)'
;MTPPTPIEVEAKYEVADPAAVHGLMHDARLGDGFVLGPGAVKLLFDTYLDTPDGRLRAAGLSLRLRSSGERARLTVKGRAGGPAPGGAIHARTEVERTLPDVAAWRDPATWPDAIRDAVRAAAGDGTVRVVPTVLLHQARYARLVHRAGGGAAAAPVAILSVEHVLVTHPDRDGSAGGRPRELAHWTECEAELCEGGTSDDLARLDAALRARPGLRPSTQSKLDRALAAGAPPAGADLG
;
A
#
# COMPACT_ATOMS: atom_id res chain seq x y z
N MET A 1 20.06 -5.47 21.49
CA MET A 1 20.02 -4.82 20.16
C MET A 1 18.65 -5.09 19.57
N THR A 2 17.86 -4.05 19.30
CA THR A 2 16.60 -4.18 18.57
C THR A 2 16.91 -4.58 17.13
N PRO A 3 16.28 -5.61 16.55
CA PRO A 3 16.50 -5.95 15.15
C PRO A 3 16.14 -4.75 14.26
N PRO A 4 16.84 -4.57 13.12
CA PRO A 4 16.48 -3.50 12.18
C PRO A 4 15.03 -3.69 11.73
N THR A 5 14.29 -2.58 11.65
CA THR A 5 12.91 -2.61 11.15
C THR A 5 12.92 -3.12 9.70
N PRO A 6 12.07 -4.09 9.34
CA PRO A 6 12.03 -4.59 7.96
C PRO A 6 11.80 -3.46 6.97
N ILE A 7 12.48 -3.53 5.82
CA ILE A 7 12.33 -2.56 4.74
C ILE A 7 11.57 -3.21 3.58
N GLU A 8 10.44 -2.61 3.21
CA GLU A 8 9.74 -2.87 1.96
C GLU A 8 10.37 -2.01 0.85
N VAL A 9 10.67 -2.60 -0.30
CA VAL A 9 11.19 -1.90 -1.48
C VAL A 9 10.32 -2.22 -2.68
N GLU A 10 9.75 -1.20 -3.32
CA GLU A 10 8.76 -1.38 -4.40
C GLU A 10 8.88 -0.33 -5.50
N ALA A 11 8.62 -0.68 -6.76
CA ALA A 11 8.37 0.27 -7.84
C ALA A 11 6.85 0.48 -8.01
N LYS A 12 6.39 1.73 -8.05
CA LYS A 12 4.95 2.07 -8.09
C LYS A 12 4.59 2.94 -9.28
N TYR A 13 3.48 2.58 -9.93
CA TYR A 13 2.99 3.20 -11.14
C TYR A 13 1.51 3.51 -11.07
N GLU A 14 1.16 4.72 -11.49
CA GLU A 14 -0.21 5.06 -11.88
C GLU A 14 -0.52 4.48 -13.26
N VAL A 15 -1.76 4.02 -13.43
CA VAL A 15 -2.26 3.47 -14.68
C VAL A 15 -3.18 4.50 -15.31
N ALA A 16 -2.66 5.24 -16.29
CA ALA A 16 -3.41 6.26 -17.03
C ALA A 16 -4.34 5.64 -18.10
N ASP A 17 -3.99 4.45 -18.59
CA ASP A 17 -4.78 3.67 -19.55
C ASP A 17 -4.92 2.23 -19.05
N PRO A 18 -6.14 1.74 -18.78
CA PRO A 18 -6.37 0.35 -18.39
C PRO A 18 -5.79 -0.69 -19.37
N ALA A 19 -5.67 -0.36 -20.67
CA ALA A 19 -5.04 -1.25 -21.63
C ALA A 19 -3.55 -1.47 -21.34
N ALA A 20 -2.87 -0.54 -20.64
CA ALA A 20 -1.46 -0.62 -20.29
C ALA A 20 -1.14 -1.82 -19.38
N VAL A 21 -2.10 -2.20 -18.52
CA VAL A 21 -1.94 -3.31 -17.56
C VAL A 21 -2.48 -4.64 -18.06
N HIS A 22 -3.22 -4.67 -19.18
CA HIS A 22 -3.73 -5.92 -19.76
C HIS A 22 -2.60 -6.93 -20.02
N GLY A 23 -1.51 -6.50 -20.66
CA GLY A 23 -0.35 -7.37 -20.87
C GLY A 23 0.30 -7.87 -19.56
N LEU A 24 0.33 -7.05 -18.50
CA LEU A 24 0.87 -7.48 -17.20
C LEU A 24 0.04 -8.61 -16.57
N MET A 25 -1.25 -8.67 -16.88
CA MET A 25 -2.17 -9.69 -16.38
C MET A 25 -2.21 -10.96 -17.23
N HIS A 26 -1.80 -10.91 -18.50
CA HIS A 26 -1.97 -12.04 -19.42
C HIS A 26 -0.65 -12.57 -20.00
N ASP A 27 0.36 -11.73 -20.17
CA ASP A 27 1.63 -12.13 -20.74
C ASP A 27 2.39 -13.07 -19.79
N ALA A 28 3.11 -14.03 -20.37
CA ALA A 28 3.98 -14.93 -19.61
C ALA A 28 5.34 -14.31 -19.26
N ARG A 29 5.66 -13.15 -19.84
CA ARG A 29 6.97 -12.51 -19.74
C ARG A 29 6.84 -10.99 -19.62
N LEU A 30 7.81 -10.38 -18.96
CA LEU A 30 7.99 -8.94 -18.92
C LEU A 30 9.39 -8.61 -19.45
N GLY A 31 9.43 -8.23 -20.73
CA GLY A 31 10.67 -8.16 -21.49
C GLY A 31 11.38 -9.52 -21.58
N ASP A 32 12.68 -9.50 -21.87
CA ASP A 32 13.48 -10.72 -21.98
C ASP A 32 14.03 -11.21 -20.63
N GLY A 33 13.99 -10.36 -19.60
CA GLY A 33 14.63 -10.60 -18.32
C GLY A 33 13.78 -11.36 -17.29
N PHE A 34 12.45 -11.45 -17.50
CA PHE A 34 11.54 -11.97 -16.47
C PHE A 34 10.43 -12.85 -17.03
N VAL A 35 10.07 -13.86 -16.24
CA VAL A 35 8.92 -14.75 -16.44
C VAL A 35 7.88 -14.45 -15.35
N LEU A 36 6.62 -14.32 -15.76
CA LEU A 36 5.49 -14.05 -14.87
C LEU A 36 4.78 -15.35 -14.52
N GLY A 37 4.67 -15.64 -13.23
CA GLY A 37 3.94 -16.80 -12.71
C GLY A 37 2.42 -16.67 -12.86
N PRO A 38 1.64 -17.69 -12.45
CA PRO A 38 0.19 -17.58 -12.42
C PRO A 38 -0.24 -16.43 -11.50
N GLY A 39 -1.28 -15.70 -11.92
CA GLY A 39 -1.84 -14.62 -11.11
C GLY A 39 -3.08 -15.03 -10.34
N ALA A 40 -3.35 -14.33 -9.24
CA ALA A 40 -4.52 -14.52 -8.40
C ALA A 40 -5.10 -13.17 -7.97
N VAL A 41 -6.43 -13.11 -7.88
CA VAL A 41 -7.14 -11.93 -7.36
C VAL A 41 -7.39 -12.10 -5.87
N LYS A 42 -7.14 -11.04 -5.10
CA LYS A 42 -7.51 -10.92 -3.69
C LYS A 42 -8.34 -9.66 -3.49
N LEU A 43 -9.43 -9.80 -2.74
CA LEU A 43 -10.20 -8.65 -2.25
C LEU A 43 -9.64 -8.24 -0.90
N LEU A 44 -9.28 -6.96 -0.77
CA LEU A 44 -8.64 -6.40 0.42
C LEU A 44 -9.48 -5.23 0.93
N PHE A 45 -9.65 -5.17 2.25
CA PHE A 45 -10.37 -4.11 2.94
C PHE A 45 -9.44 -3.45 3.93
N ASP A 46 -9.12 -2.18 3.68
CA ASP A 46 -8.19 -1.41 4.47
C ASP A 46 -8.89 -0.25 5.15
N THR A 47 -8.62 -0.07 6.44
CA THR A 47 -8.96 1.14 7.18
C THR A 47 -7.66 1.83 7.59
N TYR A 48 -7.44 3.04 7.08
CA TYR A 48 -6.33 3.86 7.56
C TYR A 48 -6.74 4.57 8.84
N LEU A 49 -5.84 4.56 9.80
CA LEU A 49 -6.05 5.05 11.15
C LEU A 49 -5.04 6.17 11.43
N ASP A 50 -5.50 7.23 12.08
CA ASP A 50 -4.61 8.25 12.65
C ASP A 50 -5.21 8.74 13.97
N THR A 51 -4.40 9.41 14.77
CA THR A 51 -4.90 10.27 15.84
C THR A 51 -5.84 11.34 15.27
N PRO A 52 -6.84 11.81 16.05
CA PRO A 52 -7.79 12.83 15.58
C PRO A 52 -7.13 14.11 15.06
N ASP A 53 -5.95 14.44 15.58
CA ASP A 53 -5.13 15.60 15.25
C ASP A 53 -4.02 15.30 14.21
N GLY A 54 -3.99 14.09 13.64
CA GLY A 54 -3.10 13.75 12.52
C GLY A 54 -1.61 13.59 12.88
N ARG A 55 -1.29 13.32 14.14
CA ARG A 55 0.09 13.16 14.64
C ARG A 55 0.87 12.05 13.95
N LEU A 56 0.26 10.91 13.59
CA LEU A 56 1.00 9.82 12.94
C LEU A 56 1.48 10.26 11.56
N ARG A 57 0.58 10.85 10.76
CA ARG A 57 0.93 11.43 9.47
C ARG A 57 1.95 12.55 9.60
N ALA A 58 1.81 13.43 10.59
CA ALA A 58 2.79 14.51 10.85
C ALA A 58 4.19 13.96 11.15
N ALA A 59 4.27 12.81 11.83
CA ALA A 59 5.51 12.07 12.07
C ALA A 59 5.98 11.23 10.86
N GLY A 60 5.28 11.28 9.73
CA GLY A 60 5.63 10.51 8.53
C GLY A 60 5.31 9.01 8.61
N LEU A 61 4.39 8.62 9.51
CA LEU A 61 3.89 7.25 9.64
C LEU A 61 2.48 7.11 9.05
N SER A 62 2.16 5.90 8.60
CA SER A 62 0.79 5.47 8.32
C SER A 62 0.48 4.21 9.11
N LEU A 63 -0.69 4.19 9.76
CA LEU A 63 -1.23 2.99 10.42
C LEU A 63 -2.41 2.47 9.59
N ARG A 64 -2.37 1.18 9.24
CA ARG A 64 -3.40 0.53 8.43
C ARG A 64 -3.89 -0.74 9.12
N LEU A 65 -5.20 -0.85 9.28
CA LEU A 65 -5.88 -2.10 9.57
C LEU A 65 -6.31 -2.74 8.26
N ARG A 66 -5.84 -3.94 7.96
CA ARG A 66 -6.35 -4.76 6.86
C ARG A 66 -7.19 -5.90 7.40
N SER A 67 -8.43 -6.02 6.96
CA SER A 67 -9.33 -7.12 7.31
C SER A 67 -9.58 -8.05 6.12
N SER A 68 -9.72 -9.34 6.42
CA SER A 68 -10.06 -10.40 5.46
C SER A 68 -10.88 -11.47 6.17
N GLY A 69 -12.20 -11.34 6.13
CA GLY A 69 -13.10 -12.15 6.95
C GLY A 69 -12.90 -11.82 8.42
N GLU A 70 -12.70 -12.84 9.26
CA GLU A 70 -12.49 -12.67 10.71
C GLU A 70 -11.04 -12.30 11.08
N ARG A 71 -10.10 -12.35 10.12
CA ARG A 71 -8.70 -12.05 10.35
C ARG A 71 -8.42 -10.58 10.10
N ALA A 72 -7.60 -9.99 10.97
CA ALA A 72 -7.14 -8.62 10.83
C ALA A 72 -5.64 -8.51 11.04
N ARG A 73 -5.01 -7.54 10.37
CA ARG A 73 -3.60 -7.19 10.53
C ARG A 73 -3.45 -5.69 10.71
N LEU A 74 -2.60 -5.27 11.63
CA LEU A 74 -2.12 -3.90 11.72
C LEU A 74 -0.77 -3.79 11.04
N THR A 75 -0.63 -2.76 10.21
CA THR A 75 0.61 -2.41 9.53
C THR A 75 0.98 -0.98 9.90
N VAL A 76 2.18 -0.77 10.41
CA VAL A 76 2.80 0.56 10.49
C VAL A 76 3.81 0.66 9.36
N LYS A 77 3.66 1.66 8.50
CA LYS A 77 4.68 2.04 7.51
C LYS A 77 5.29 3.38 7.88
N GLY A 78 6.60 3.48 7.78
CA GLY A 78 7.35 4.71 7.98
C GLY A 78 8.30 4.98 6.82
N ARG A 79 8.79 6.22 6.73
CA ARG A 79 9.75 6.60 5.69
C ARG A 79 11.10 5.93 5.96
N ALA A 80 11.63 5.20 4.98
CA ALA A 80 13.00 4.69 4.98
C ALA A 80 13.70 5.16 3.70
N GLY A 81 14.00 6.46 3.65
CA GLY A 81 14.36 7.13 2.39
C GLY A 81 13.11 7.47 1.57
N GLY A 82 13.19 8.55 0.78
CA GLY A 82 12.17 8.88 -0.22
C GLY A 82 12.51 8.24 -1.57
N PRO A 83 11.56 8.14 -2.50
CA PRO A 83 11.92 7.86 -3.89
C PRO A 83 12.95 8.89 -4.36
N ALA A 84 13.91 8.46 -5.19
CA ALA A 84 14.74 9.43 -5.92
C ALA A 84 13.80 10.43 -6.63
N PRO A 85 14.14 11.73 -6.73
CA PRO A 85 13.26 12.71 -7.37
C PRO A 85 12.77 12.22 -8.75
N GLY A 86 11.45 12.06 -8.92
CA GLY A 86 10.83 11.54 -10.16
C GLY A 86 10.93 10.02 -10.39
N GLY A 87 11.43 9.26 -9.41
CA GLY A 87 11.57 7.80 -9.46
C GLY A 87 10.31 7.04 -9.05
N ALA A 88 10.14 5.83 -9.56
CA ALA A 88 9.04 4.94 -9.17
C ALA A 88 9.36 4.11 -7.93
N ILE A 89 10.64 4.00 -7.56
CA ILE A 89 11.12 3.09 -6.51
C ILE A 89 11.02 3.76 -5.13
N HIS A 90 10.37 3.07 -4.19
CA HIS A 90 10.16 3.47 -2.81
C HIS A 90 10.88 2.49 -1.88
N ALA A 91 11.40 2.99 -0.76
CA ALA A 91 11.86 2.17 0.35
C ALA A 91 11.21 2.68 1.64
N ARG A 92 10.62 1.78 2.43
CA ARG A 92 9.90 2.14 3.66
C ARG A 92 10.12 1.12 4.75
N THR A 93 10.16 1.57 5.99
CA THR A 93 10.05 0.66 7.12
C THR A 93 8.63 0.11 7.12
N GLU A 94 8.49 -1.20 7.32
CA GLU A 94 7.19 -1.85 7.44
C GLU A 94 7.20 -2.85 8.59
N VAL A 95 6.24 -2.69 9.49
CA VAL A 95 5.94 -3.66 10.55
C VAL A 95 4.49 -4.06 10.40
N GLU A 96 4.25 -5.31 9.99
CA GLU A 96 2.93 -5.92 9.96
C GLU A 96 2.80 -6.98 11.04
N ARG A 97 1.69 -6.96 11.78
CA ARG A 97 1.36 -7.96 12.79
C ARG A 97 -0.12 -8.35 12.73
N THR A 98 -0.40 -9.63 12.93
CA THR A 98 -1.75 -10.15 13.03
C THR A 98 -2.38 -9.73 14.37
N LEU A 99 -3.66 -9.36 14.33
CA LEU A 99 -4.48 -9.14 15.51
C LEU A 99 -5.21 -10.43 15.91
N PRO A 100 -5.52 -10.61 17.22
CA PRO A 100 -6.31 -11.74 17.68
C PRO A 100 -7.72 -11.77 17.05
N ASP A 101 -8.32 -10.60 16.84
CA ASP A 101 -9.58 -10.42 16.12
C ASP A 101 -9.67 -9.00 15.51
N VAL A 102 -10.73 -8.75 14.73
CA VAL A 102 -10.96 -7.46 14.05
C VAL A 102 -11.42 -6.33 14.98
N ALA A 103 -11.81 -6.59 16.22
CA ALA A 103 -12.18 -5.55 17.18
C ALA A 103 -10.98 -5.05 18.00
N ALA A 104 -9.92 -5.87 18.12
CA ALA A 104 -8.71 -5.56 18.89
C ALA A 104 -8.06 -4.21 18.51
N TRP A 105 -8.14 -3.77 17.25
CA TRP A 105 -7.55 -2.47 16.87
C TRP A 105 -8.12 -1.28 17.66
N ARG A 106 -9.32 -1.40 18.24
CA ARG A 106 -9.98 -0.30 18.98
C ARG A 106 -9.31 0.01 20.32
N ASP A 107 -8.60 -0.95 20.89
CA ASP A 107 -7.85 -0.78 22.13
C ASP A 107 -6.34 -0.97 21.87
N PRO A 108 -5.55 0.11 21.85
CA PRO A 108 -4.11 0.06 21.68
C PRO A 108 -3.37 -0.84 22.68
N ALA A 109 -3.94 -1.12 23.86
CA ALA A 109 -3.32 -2.03 24.81
C ALA A 109 -3.27 -3.47 24.29
N THR A 110 -4.17 -3.84 23.37
CA THR A 110 -4.23 -5.17 22.76
C THR A 110 -3.34 -5.31 21.53
N TRP A 111 -2.72 -4.22 21.07
CA TRP A 111 -1.90 -4.24 19.87
C TRP A 111 -0.58 -4.98 20.12
N PRO A 112 -0.05 -5.68 19.10
CA PRO A 112 1.30 -6.22 19.13
C PRO A 112 2.33 -5.14 19.48
N ASP A 113 3.27 -5.46 20.36
CA ASP A 113 4.20 -4.49 20.98
C ASP A 113 4.89 -3.59 19.96
N ALA A 114 5.44 -4.16 18.88
CA ALA A 114 6.13 -3.39 17.84
C ALA A 114 5.24 -2.33 17.16
N ILE A 115 3.93 -2.59 17.03
CA ILE A 115 2.97 -1.61 16.47
C ILE A 115 2.67 -0.53 17.50
N ARG A 116 2.39 -0.94 18.73
CA ARG A 116 2.05 -0.03 19.84
C ARG A 116 3.20 0.93 20.14
N ASP A 117 4.43 0.43 20.16
CA ASP A 117 5.63 1.21 20.46
C ASP A 117 5.93 2.22 19.34
N ALA A 118 5.82 1.80 18.07
CA ALA A 118 5.99 2.71 16.93
C ALA A 118 4.96 3.85 16.94
N VAL A 119 3.70 3.53 17.25
CA VAL A 119 2.63 4.53 17.34
C VAL A 119 2.81 5.45 18.54
N ARG A 120 3.20 4.94 19.71
CA ARG A 120 3.53 5.76 20.88
C ARG A 120 4.70 6.69 20.63
N ALA A 121 5.76 6.21 19.97
CA ALA A 121 6.91 7.04 19.63
C ALA A 121 6.53 8.24 18.73
N ALA A 122 5.56 8.07 17.83
CA ALA A 122 5.09 9.14 16.95
C ALA A 122 4.01 10.05 17.58
N ALA A 123 3.10 9.47 18.36
CA ALA A 123 2.00 10.21 18.97
C ALA A 123 2.42 10.88 20.30
N GLY A 124 3.40 10.34 21.02
CA GLY A 124 3.76 10.73 22.39
C GLY A 124 3.11 9.85 23.46
N ASP A 125 3.51 10.06 24.71
CA ASP A 125 3.30 9.14 25.85
C ASP A 125 1.87 9.13 26.44
N GLY A 126 0.95 9.92 25.88
CA GLY A 126 -0.46 9.94 26.29
C GLY A 126 -1.24 8.70 25.81
N THR A 127 -2.47 8.53 26.30
CA THR A 127 -3.39 7.51 25.78
C THR A 127 -3.58 7.72 24.28
N VAL A 128 -3.03 6.81 23.48
CA VAL A 128 -3.16 6.85 22.03
C VAL A 128 -4.60 6.51 21.65
N ARG A 129 -5.35 7.47 21.12
CA ARG A 129 -6.62 7.21 20.46
C ARG A 129 -6.42 7.38 18.97
N VAL A 130 -6.86 6.38 18.19
CA VAL A 130 -6.90 6.47 16.73
C VAL A 130 -8.34 6.40 16.22
N VAL A 131 -8.58 7.04 15.09
CA VAL A 131 -9.86 7.06 14.38
C VAL A 131 -9.65 6.68 12.92
N PRO A 132 -10.64 6.04 12.26
CA PRO A 132 -10.63 5.88 10.82
C PRO A 132 -10.52 7.22 10.10
N THR A 133 -9.65 7.29 9.10
CA THR A 133 -9.46 8.49 8.26
C THR A 133 -9.97 8.27 6.85
N VAL A 134 -9.66 7.11 6.24
CA VAL A 134 -10.15 6.68 4.93
C VAL A 134 -10.28 5.16 4.89
N LEU A 135 -11.19 4.67 4.05
CA LEU A 135 -11.44 3.25 3.80
C LEU A 135 -11.07 2.92 2.36
N LEU A 136 -10.32 1.84 2.14
CA LEU A 136 -9.93 1.35 0.82
C LEU A 136 -10.51 -0.05 0.58
N HIS A 137 -11.22 -0.22 -0.52
CA HIS A 137 -11.65 -1.52 -1.03
C HIS A 137 -10.86 -1.80 -2.30
N GLN A 138 -10.13 -2.92 -2.33
CA GLN A 138 -9.19 -3.19 -3.40
C GLN A 138 -9.38 -4.57 -4.00
N ALA A 139 -9.37 -4.63 -5.34
CA ALA A 139 -9.17 -5.88 -6.07
C ALA A 139 -7.71 -5.92 -6.54
N ARG A 140 -6.87 -6.71 -5.86
CA ARG A 140 -5.45 -6.88 -6.18
C ARG A 140 -5.25 -8.16 -6.98
N TYR A 141 -4.95 -8.03 -8.26
CA TYR A 141 -4.39 -9.11 -9.05
C TYR A 141 -2.88 -9.14 -8.82
N ALA A 142 -2.34 -10.25 -8.30
CA ALA A 142 -0.92 -10.37 -7.98
C ALA A 142 -0.33 -11.67 -8.54
N ARG A 143 0.94 -11.61 -8.95
CA ARG A 143 1.71 -12.74 -9.47
C ARG A 143 3.17 -12.63 -9.07
N LEU A 144 3.80 -13.79 -8.92
CA LEU A 144 5.24 -13.89 -8.69
C LEU A 144 6.01 -13.62 -9.98
N VAL A 145 7.14 -12.94 -9.85
CA VAL A 145 8.07 -12.64 -10.93
C VAL A 145 9.36 -13.44 -10.71
N HIS A 146 9.83 -14.13 -11.74
CA HIS A 146 11.06 -14.90 -11.71
C HIS A 146 12.03 -14.40 -12.79
N ARG A 147 13.35 -14.55 -12.58
CA ARG A 147 14.35 -14.26 -13.62
C ARG A 147 14.18 -15.22 -14.79
N ALA A 148 14.26 -14.72 -16.01
CA ALA A 148 14.29 -15.57 -17.20
C ALA A 148 15.54 -16.47 -17.18
N GLY A 149 15.39 -17.73 -17.63
CA GLY A 149 16.47 -18.73 -17.59
C GLY A 149 16.72 -19.33 -16.20
N GLY A 150 16.02 -18.85 -15.15
CA GLY A 150 16.01 -19.54 -13.86
C GLY A 150 15.29 -20.88 -13.94
N GLY A 151 15.77 -21.87 -13.19
CA GLY A 151 15.09 -23.17 -13.07
C GLY A 151 13.72 -23.02 -12.40
N ALA A 152 12.85 -24.03 -12.56
CA ALA A 152 11.47 -24.01 -12.04
C ALA A 152 11.38 -23.85 -10.50
N ALA A 153 12.46 -24.16 -9.77
CA ALA A 153 12.57 -24.01 -8.32
C ALA A 153 13.20 -22.67 -7.87
N ALA A 154 13.52 -21.76 -8.79
CA ALA A 154 14.13 -20.48 -8.45
C ALA A 154 13.16 -19.62 -7.63
N ALA A 155 13.66 -19.07 -6.52
CA ALA A 155 12.90 -18.14 -5.70
C ALA A 155 12.42 -16.93 -6.53
N PRO A 156 11.19 -16.43 -6.29
CA PRO A 156 10.72 -15.23 -6.94
C PRO A 156 11.57 -14.03 -6.54
N VAL A 157 11.73 -13.09 -7.46
CA VAL A 157 12.46 -11.83 -7.22
C VAL A 157 11.54 -10.69 -6.83
N ALA A 158 10.28 -10.74 -7.25
CA ALA A 158 9.30 -9.71 -6.96
C ALA A 158 7.88 -10.26 -7.00
N ILE A 159 6.95 -9.51 -6.42
CA ILE A 159 5.51 -9.63 -6.64
C ILE A 159 5.10 -8.47 -7.55
N LEU A 160 4.56 -8.79 -8.73
CA LEU A 160 3.91 -7.80 -9.58
C LEU A 160 2.41 -7.80 -9.27
N SER A 161 1.85 -6.64 -8.98
CA SER A 161 0.42 -6.46 -8.79
C SER A 161 -0.18 -5.33 -9.62
N VAL A 162 -1.43 -5.55 -10.01
CA VAL A 162 -2.35 -4.55 -10.56
C VAL A 162 -3.50 -4.43 -9.59
N GLU A 163 -3.81 -3.22 -9.16
CA GLU A 163 -4.78 -2.94 -8.11
C GLU A 163 -5.84 -1.97 -8.61
N HIS A 164 -7.10 -2.37 -8.52
CA HIS A 164 -8.23 -1.46 -8.62
C HIS A 164 -8.62 -1.03 -7.21
N VAL A 165 -8.59 0.27 -6.95
CA VAL A 165 -8.76 0.85 -5.62
C VAL A 165 -9.98 1.75 -5.62
N LEU A 166 -10.90 1.50 -4.71
CA LEU A 166 -12.02 2.38 -4.37
C LEU A 166 -11.76 2.98 -2.98
N VAL A 167 -11.82 4.30 -2.86
CA VAL A 167 -11.66 5.04 -1.61
C VAL A 167 -13.00 5.60 -1.18
N THR A 168 -13.35 5.37 0.07
CA THR A 168 -14.56 5.93 0.69
C THR A 168 -14.25 6.64 1.99
N HIS A 169 -15.06 7.65 2.29
CA HIS A 169 -15.03 8.35 3.57
C HIS A 169 -15.51 7.41 4.69
N PRO A 170 -14.92 7.47 5.90
CA PRO A 170 -15.35 6.64 7.02
C PRO A 170 -16.78 6.95 7.49
N ASP A 171 -17.18 8.23 7.42
CA ASP A 171 -18.56 8.63 7.73
C ASP A 171 -19.50 8.23 6.60
N ARG A 172 -20.64 7.66 6.98
CA ARG A 172 -21.79 7.42 6.11
C ARG A 172 -22.66 8.69 6.09
N ASP A 173 -23.51 8.84 5.09
CA ASP A 173 -24.39 10.01 4.85
C ASP A 173 -25.46 10.31 5.94
N GLY A 174 -25.22 9.94 7.20
CA GLY A 174 -26.08 10.24 8.34
C GLY A 174 -27.33 9.37 8.44
N SER A 175 -27.64 8.55 7.42
CA SER A 175 -28.76 7.61 7.47
C SER A 175 -28.34 6.24 8.01
N ALA A 176 -29.22 5.61 8.80
CA ALA A 176 -29.06 4.20 9.14
C ALA A 176 -29.17 3.38 7.84
N GLY A 177 -28.03 2.88 7.34
CA GLY A 177 -27.93 2.26 6.02
C GLY A 177 -27.34 3.14 4.91
N GLY A 178 -26.82 4.32 5.27
CA GLY A 178 -26.20 5.28 4.36
C GLY A 178 -25.11 4.71 3.47
N ARG A 179 -25.06 5.19 2.23
CA ARG A 179 -24.04 4.74 1.28
C ARG A 179 -22.70 5.35 1.70
N PRO A 180 -21.60 4.56 1.71
CA PRO A 180 -20.27 5.14 1.87
C PRO A 180 -20.06 6.22 0.82
N ARG A 181 -19.62 7.40 1.23
CA ARG A 181 -19.29 8.48 0.28
C ARG A 181 -18.00 8.12 -0.44
N GLU A 182 -18.08 7.89 -1.74
CA GLU A 182 -16.90 7.70 -2.59
C GLU A 182 -16.09 9.00 -2.65
N LEU A 183 -14.77 8.87 -2.45
CA LEU A 183 -13.82 9.98 -2.53
C LEU A 183 -12.99 9.90 -3.81
N ALA A 184 -12.60 8.69 -4.22
CA ALA A 184 -11.82 8.44 -5.42
C ALA A 184 -11.89 6.97 -5.82
N HIS A 185 -11.58 6.72 -7.09
CA HIS A 185 -11.20 5.40 -7.58
C HIS A 185 -10.00 5.52 -8.51
N TRP A 186 -9.16 4.49 -8.57
CA TRP A 186 -8.07 4.42 -9.54
C TRP A 186 -7.58 3.00 -9.79
N THR A 187 -6.73 2.88 -10.80
CA THR A 187 -5.92 1.68 -11.02
C THR A 187 -4.44 2.02 -10.81
N GLU A 188 -3.70 1.13 -10.18
CA GLU A 188 -2.25 1.25 -10.02
C GLU A 188 -1.54 -0.09 -10.23
N CYS A 189 -0.24 -0.02 -10.48
CA CYS A 189 0.62 -1.18 -10.64
C CYS A 189 1.83 -1.05 -9.71
N GLU A 190 2.18 -2.14 -9.02
CA GLU A 190 3.30 -2.20 -8.09
C GLU A 190 4.16 -3.43 -8.39
N ALA A 191 5.48 -3.27 -8.32
CA ALA A 191 6.44 -4.37 -8.29
C ALA A 191 7.21 -4.32 -6.97
N GLU A 192 6.89 -5.22 -6.05
CA GLU A 192 7.45 -5.29 -4.70
C GLU A 192 8.56 -6.35 -4.64
N LEU A 193 9.74 -6.00 -4.14
CA LEU A 193 10.88 -6.91 -4.09
C LEU A 193 10.64 -8.04 -3.09
N CYS A 194 10.89 -9.29 -3.51
CA CYS A 194 10.94 -10.43 -2.60
C CYS A 194 12.33 -10.61 -1.99
N GLU A 195 12.45 -11.45 -0.97
CA GLU A 195 13.73 -11.82 -0.36
C GLU A 195 14.74 -12.39 -1.37
N GLY A 196 14.28 -13.10 -2.41
CA GLY A 196 15.14 -13.63 -3.48
C GLY A 196 15.54 -12.59 -4.56
N GLY A 197 15.03 -11.37 -4.45
CA GLY A 197 15.27 -10.26 -5.36
C GLY A 197 16.39 -9.34 -4.91
N THR A 198 16.94 -8.58 -5.87
CA THR A 198 18.00 -7.59 -5.65
C THR A 198 17.58 -6.23 -6.18
N SER A 199 18.26 -5.17 -5.75
CA SER A 199 18.06 -3.81 -6.30
C SER A 199 18.18 -3.77 -7.82
N ASP A 200 19.05 -4.60 -8.41
CA ASP A 200 19.25 -4.68 -9.85
C ASP A 200 18.04 -5.34 -10.55
N ASP A 201 17.40 -6.33 -9.93
CA ASP A 201 16.15 -6.88 -10.46
C ASP A 201 15.07 -5.81 -10.47
N LEU A 202 14.94 -5.05 -9.38
CA LEU A 202 13.95 -3.99 -9.27
C LEU A 202 14.22 -2.87 -10.29
N ALA A 203 15.49 -2.49 -10.50
CA ALA A 203 15.86 -1.50 -11.51
C ALA A 203 15.51 -1.96 -12.93
N ARG A 204 15.71 -3.26 -13.25
CA ARG A 204 15.30 -3.81 -14.55
C ARG A 204 13.78 -3.92 -14.69
N LEU A 205 13.05 -4.23 -13.61
CA LEU A 205 11.59 -4.19 -13.59
C LEU A 205 11.07 -2.77 -13.78
N ASP A 206 11.66 -1.78 -13.11
CA ASP A 206 11.34 -0.36 -13.30
C ASP A 206 11.52 0.05 -14.76
N ALA A 207 12.65 -0.27 -15.36
CA ALA A 207 12.92 0.04 -16.77
C ALA A 207 11.88 -0.61 -17.70
N ALA A 208 11.53 -1.87 -17.47
CA ALA A 208 10.54 -2.58 -18.27
C ALA A 208 9.13 -2.00 -18.12
N LEU A 209 8.73 -1.60 -16.91
CA LEU A 209 7.42 -0.98 -16.65
C LEU A 209 7.35 0.44 -17.23
N ARG A 210 8.41 1.23 -17.07
CA ARG A 210 8.51 2.60 -17.60
C ARG A 210 8.42 2.67 -19.12
N ALA A 211 8.88 1.63 -19.82
CA ALA A 211 8.79 1.54 -21.27
C ALA A 211 7.37 1.29 -21.79
N ARG A 212 6.40 0.96 -20.90
CA ARG A 212 5.02 0.67 -21.30
C ARG A 212 4.21 1.97 -21.42
N PRO A 213 3.58 2.23 -22.59
CA PRO A 213 2.64 3.33 -22.72
C PRO A 213 1.50 3.21 -21.69
N GLY A 214 1.12 4.34 -21.09
CA GLY A 214 0.02 4.39 -20.11
C GLY A 214 0.41 4.09 -18.67
N LEU A 215 1.66 3.70 -18.39
CA LEU A 215 2.19 3.63 -17.03
C LEU A 215 3.00 4.89 -16.70
N ARG A 216 2.75 5.49 -15.53
CA ARG A 216 3.48 6.65 -15.03
C ARG A 216 4.06 6.35 -13.66
N PRO A 217 5.37 6.56 -13.43
CA PRO A 217 5.94 6.48 -12.09
C PRO A 217 5.14 7.33 -11.10
N SER A 218 4.82 6.77 -9.94
CA SER A 218 4.13 7.49 -8.88
C SER A 218 5.00 7.59 -7.64
N THR A 219 5.11 8.80 -7.11
CA THR A 219 5.81 9.08 -5.86
C THR A 219 4.87 9.12 -4.65
N GLN A 220 3.56 9.00 -4.86
CA GLN A 220 2.56 9.11 -3.80
C GLN A 220 2.20 7.73 -3.24
N SER A 221 1.99 7.63 -1.94
CA SER A 221 1.37 6.43 -1.36
C SER A 221 -0.13 6.41 -1.62
N LYS A 222 -0.75 5.23 -1.50
CA LYS A 222 -2.22 5.08 -1.52
C LYS A 222 -2.91 6.03 -0.53
N LEU A 223 -2.33 6.20 0.67
CA LEU A 223 -2.86 7.11 1.69
C LEU A 223 -2.76 8.58 1.25
N ASP A 224 -1.63 8.99 0.68
CA ASP A 224 -1.45 10.37 0.20
C ASP A 224 -2.49 10.73 -0.86
N ARG A 225 -2.74 9.80 -1.80
CA ARG A 225 -3.75 9.96 -2.86
C ARG A 225 -5.17 9.99 -2.29
N ALA A 226 -5.49 9.08 -1.37
CA ALA A 226 -6.80 9.01 -0.73
C ALA A 226 -7.14 10.29 0.05
N LEU A 227 -6.20 10.81 0.83
CA LEU A 227 -6.39 12.04 1.61
C LEU A 227 -6.50 13.27 0.72
N ALA A 228 -5.71 13.35 -0.36
CA ALA A 228 -5.80 14.44 -1.32
C ALA A 228 -7.18 14.50 -2.01
N ALA A 229 -7.78 13.35 -2.31
CA ALA A 229 -9.11 13.28 -2.91
C ALA A 229 -10.25 13.64 -1.91
N GLY A 230 -10.02 13.41 -0.61
CA GLY A 230 -10.97 13.77 0.45
C GLY A 230 -10.87 15.22 0.91
N ALA A 231 -9.78 15.93 0.59
CA ALA A 231 -9.59 17.31 0.98
C ALA A 231 -10.59 18.24 0.27
N PRO A 232 -11.15 19.26 0.94
CA PRO A 232 -11.90 20.30 0.26
C PRO A 232 -11.01 20.99 -0.79
N PRO A 233 -11.59 21.44 -1.91
CA PRO A 233 -10.82 22.17 -2.93
C PRO A 233 -10.12 23.37 -2.29
N ALA A 234 -8.83 23.54 -2.59
CA ALA A 234 -8.07 24.69 -2.12
C ALA A 234 -8.75 25.97 -2.61
N GLY A 235 -9.23 26.81 -1.69
CA GLY A 235 -9.92 28.07 -1.99
C GLY A 235 -11.41 28.12 -1.65
N ALA A 236 -11.99 27.08 -1.02
CA ALA A 236 -13.27 27.23 -0.32
C ALA A 236 -13.05 27.97 1.01
N ASP A 237 -12.71 29.27 0.94
CA ASP A 237 -12.94 30.18 2.06
C ASP A 237 -14.44 30.18 2.33
N LEU A 238 -14.83 29.62 3.47
CA LEU A 238 -16.15 29.84 4.04
C LEU A 238 -16.14 31.27 4.61
N GLY A 239 -16.53 32.22 3.76
CA GLY A 239 -17.00 33.53 4.21
C GLY A 239 -18.26 33.43 5.05
#